data_AF-A0A524PXR2-F1
#
_entry.id   AF-A0A524PXR2-F1
#
_cell.length_a   1.000
_cell.length_b   1.000
_cell.length_c   1.000
_cell.angle_alpha   90.00
_cell.angle_beta   90.00
_cell.angle_gamma   90.00
#
_symmetry.space_group_name_H-M   'P 1'
#
loop_
_entity.id
_entity.type
_entity.pdbx_description
1 polymer ?
#
loop_
_entity_poly.entity_id
_entity_poly.type
_entity_poly.pdbx_seq_one_letter_code
_entity_poly.pdbx_strand_id
1 'polypeptide(L)'
;MSTFDPASFLDQTTTEGNSTVSVPVPEGDYTAVIDGDPEVRQWQGKKDPSKSGLALDIQWSIDSPGVRELLGRDLVRVKQGIMLDLNESGGLDTGRGRNVPLGRLREAVGLNTPGKPFNFRMLTGKVATVKIVHRTDGDAIYAEVKAVAPLA
;
A
#
# COMPACT_ATOMS: atom_id res chain seq x y z
N MET A 1 -28.90 -22.21 6.26
CA MET A 1 -27.63 -21.92 5.59
C MET A 1 -27.28 -23.14 4.77
N SER A 2 -27.19 -23.00 3.44
CA SER A 2 -26.73 -24.11 2.60
C SER A 2 -25.26 -24.38 2.92
N THR A 3 -24.92 -25.63 3.22
CA THR A 3 -23.54 -26.04 3.47
C THR A 3 -22.76 -25.92 2.16
N PHE A 4 -21.71 -25.10 2.15
CA PHE A 4 -20.77 -25.02 1.03
C PHE A 4 -20.05 -26.36 0.87
N ASP A 5 -20.09 -26.96 -0.31
CA ASP A 5 -19.36 -28.18 -0.66
C ASP A 5 -18.22 -27.84 -1.64
N PRO A 6 -16.94 -27.92 -1.20
CA PRO A 6 -15.80 -27.63 -2.04
C PRO A 6 -15.67 -28.54 -3.26
N ALA A 7 -16.08 -29.82 -3.18
CA ALA A 7 -15.95 -30.75 -4.30
C ALA A 7 -16.87 -30.35 -5.46
N SER A 8 -18.14 -30.06 -5.14
CA SER A 8 -19.13 -29.57 -6.11
C SER A 8 -18.74 -28.24 -6.75
N PHE A 9 -18.12 -27.33 -5.98
CA PHE A 9 -17.61 -26.06 -6.52
C PHE A 9 -16.47 -26.27 -7.54
N LEU A 10 -15.57 -27.22 -7.29
CA LEU A 10 -14.46 -27.52 -8.21
C LEU A 10 -14.95 -28.16 -9.51
N ASP A 11 -16.03 -28.94 -9.46
CA ASP A 11 -16.66 -29.56 -10.64
C ASP A 11 -17.59 -28.60 -11.40
N GLN A 12 -17.80 -27.38 -10.89
CA GLN A 12 -18.65 -26.38 -11.53
C GLN A 12 -18.01 -25.88 -12.83
N THR A 13 -18.77 -25.94 -13.92
CA THR A 13 -18.36 -25.38 -15.21
C THR A 13 -18.85 -23.93 -15.33
N THR A 14 -18.00 -23.07 -15.87
CA THR A 14 -18.36 -21.71 -16.29
C THR A 14 -18.10 -21.54 -17.78
N THR A 15 -18.97 -20.81 -18.46
CA THR A 15 -18.84 -20.48 -19.88
C THR A 15 -18.29 -19.07 -20.10
N GLU A 16 -18.20 -18.28 -19.02
CA GLU A 16 -17.71 -16.91 -19.05
C GLU A 16 -16.20 -16.86 -18.81
N GLY A 17 -15.54 -15.88 -19.45
CA GLY A 17 -14.13 -15.59 -19.21
C GLY A 17 -13.96 -14.73 -17.96
N ASN A 18 -12.98 -15.07 -17.12
CA ASN A 18 -12.59 -14.22 -16.00
C ASN A 18 -11.68 -13.08 -16.49
N SER A 19 -11.78 -11.90 -15.85
CA SER A 19 -10.84 -10.82 -16.12
C SER A 19 -9.41 -11.26 -15.80
N THR A 20 -8.47 -10.98 -16.70
CA THR A 20 -7.04 -11.25 -16.52
C THR A 20 -6.29 -10.05 -15.97
N VAL A 21 -6.94 -8.88 -15.87
CA VAL A 21 -6.37 -7.65 -15.34
C VAL A 21 -7.29 -7.04 -14.28
N SER A 22 -6.69 -6.45 -13.25
CA SER A 22 -7.45 -5.67 -12.26
C SER A 22 -7.69 -4.27 -12.81
N VAL A 23 -8.90 -3.74 -12.68
CA VAL A 23 -9.14 -2.31 -12.90
C VAL A 23 -8.43 -1.53 -11.77
N PRO A 24 -7.45 -0.67 -12.09
CA PRO A 24 -6.72 0.11 -11.10
C PRO A 24 -7.58 1.26 -10.57
N VAL A 25 -7.30 1.69 -9.33
CA VAL A 25 -7.87 2.95 -8.81
C VAL A 25 -7.41 4.11 -9.72
N PRO A 26 -8.30 5.02 -10.15
CA PRO A 26 -7.88 6.15 -10.97
C PRO A 26 -6.78 6.98 -10.31
N GLU A 27 -5.94 7.63 -11.12
CA GLU A 27 -4.94 8.56 -10.60
C GLU A 27 -5.63 9.81 -10.02
N GLY A 28 -5.09 10.31 -8.91
CA GLY A 28 -5.68 11.44 -8.21
C GLY A 28 -5.30 11.47 -6.74
N ASP A 29 -5.81 12.48 -6.05
CA ASP A 29 -5.64 12.65 -4.61
C ASP A 29 -6.93 12.20 -3.90
N TYR A 30 -6.78 11.35 -2.89
CA TYR A 30 -7.90 10.76 -2.16
C TYR A 30 -7.66 10.79 -0.66
N THR A 31 -8.72 10.98 0.11
CA THR A 31 -8.70 10.65 1.54
C THR A 31 -8.62 9.13 1.70
N ALA A 32 -7.70 8.65 2.51
CA ALA A 32 -7.54 7.23 2.77
C ALA A 32 -7.14 6.96 4.23
N VAL A 33 -7.50 5.78 4.70
CA VAL A 33 -7.13 5.25 6.01
C VAL A 33 -6.12 4.12 5.85
N ILE A 34 -5.14 4.02 6.75
CA ILE A 34 -4.27 2.86 6.83
C ILE A 34 -5.08 1.69 7.39
N ASP A 35 -5.37 0.71 6.55
CA ASP A 35 -6.24 -0.44 6.82
C ASP A 35 -5.44 -1.74 6.79
N GLY A 36 -5.09 -2.23 7.97
CA GLY A 36 -4.21 -3.39 8.17
C GLY A 36 -2.91 -3.02 8.88
N ASP A 37 -2.22 -4.05 9.37
CA ASP A 37 -0.93 -3.88 10.00
C ASP A 37 0.18 -3.64 8.97
N PRO A 38 1.13 -2.72 9.22
CA PRO A 38 2.29 -2.55 8.35
C PRO A 38 3.12 -3.82 8.25
N GLU A 39 3.46 -4.19 7.01
CA GLU A 39 4.27 -5.36 6.73
C GLU A 39 5.68 -4.95 6.33
N VAL A 40 6.67 -5.78 6.69
CA VAL A 40 8.04 -5.62 6.24
C VAL A 40 8.35 -6.75 5.26
N ARG A 41 8.80 -6.39 4.06
CA ARG A 41 9.28 -7.35 3.08
C ARG A 41 10.72 -7.09 2.70
N GLN A 42 11.43 -8.15 2.36
CA GLN A 42 12.70 -8.03 1.65
C GLN A 42 12.43 -7.67 0.19
N TRP A 43 13.28 -6.84 -0.38
CA TRP A 43 13.28 -6.55 -1.81
C TRP A 43 14.67 -6.77 -2.39
N GLN A 44 14.69 -7.12 -3.66
CA GLN A 44 15.89 -7.22 -4.49
C GLN A 44 15.64 -6.50 -5.81
N GLY A 45 16.63 -5.77 -6.30
CA GLY A 45 16.52 -4.99 -7.52
C GLY A 45 16.34 -5.90 -8.74
N LYS A 46 15.25 -5.71 -9.48
CA LYS A 46 14.99 -6.46 -10.72
C LYS A 46 16.11 -6.28 -11.77
N LYS A 47 16.71 -5.09 -11.86
CA LYS A 47 17.79 -4.76 -12.80
C LYS A 47 19.19 -5.07 -12.26
N ASP A 48 19.34 -5.04 -10.94
CA ASP A 48 20.61 -5.23 -10.25
C ASP A 48 20.36 -6.03 -8.96
N PRO A 49 20.56 -7.35 -9.00
CA PRO A 49 20.32 -8.23 -7.86
C PRO A 49 21.23 -7.97 -6.66
N SER A 50 22.33 -7.22 -6.83
CA SER A 50 23.20 -6.84 -5.71
C SER A 50 22.53 -5.81 -4.79
N LYS A 51 21.53 -5.08 -5.31
CA LYS A 51 20.75 -4.13 -4.52
C LYS A 51 19.61 -4.88 -3.85
N SER A 52 19.64 -4.92 -2.52
CA SER A 52 18.57 -5.47 -1.70
C SER A 52 18.37 -4.62 -0.45
N GLY A 53 17.26 -4.85 0.23
CA GLY A 53 16.96 -4.18 1.48
C GLY A 53 15.60 -4.55 2.02
N LEU A 54 15.11 -3.74 2.97
CA LEU A 54 13.77 -3.86 3.52
C LEU A 54 12.86 -2.77 2.94
N ALA A 55 11.62 -3.14 2.69
CA ALA A 55 10.54 -2.23 2.35
C ALA A 55 9.44 -2.37 3.39
N LEU A 56 8.94 -1.23 3.85
CA LEU A 56 7.70 -1.12 4.59
C LEU A 56 6.55 -1.04 3.59
N ASP A 57 5.63 -1.97 3.70
CA ASP A 57 4.42 -2.02 2.91
C ASP A 57 3.24 -1.57 3.77
N ILE A 58 2.55 -0.53 3.30
CA ILE A 58 1.36 0.05 3.94
C ILE A 58 0.16 -0.19 3.03
N GLN A 59 -0.92 -0.68 3.63
CA GLN A 59 -2.19 -0.87 2.96
C GLN A 59 -3.10 0.32 3.26
N TRP A 60 -3.49 1.05 2.21
CA TRP A 60 -4.45 2.14 2.29
C TRP A 60 -5.82 1.67 1.82
N SER A 61 -6.87 2.09 2.52
CA SER A 61 -8.26 1.96 2.08
C SER A 61 -8.77 3.34 1.67
N ILE A 62 -9.20 3.48 0.42
CA ILE A 62 -9.67 4.73 -0.17
C ILE A 62 -11.08 5.02 0.33
N ASP A 63 -11.26 6.18 0.96
CA ASP A 63 -12.55 6.66 1.44
C ASP A 63 -13.24 7.51 0.37
N SER A 64 -13.77 6.85 -0.66
CA SER A 64 -14.53 7.50 -1.73
C SER A 64 -15.67 6.62 -2.24
N PRO A 65 -16.94 7.03 -2.07
CA PRO A 65 -18.08 6.32 -2.66
C PRO A 65 -17.98 6.18 -4.19
N GLY A 66 -17.54 7.23 -4.89
CA GLY A 66 -17.43 7.21 -6.35
C GLY A 66 -16.39 6.22 -6.88
N VAL A 67 -15.28 6.03 -6.16
CA VAL A 67 -14.28 5.02 -6.54
C VAL A 67 -14.79 3.60 -6.28
N ARG A 68 -15.54 3.39 -5.18
CA ARG A 68 -16.17 2.09 -4.88
C ARG A 68 -17.20 1.69 -5.94
N GLU A 69 -18.05 2.63 -6.34
CA GLU A 69 -19.05 2.43 -7.39
C GLU A 69 -18.37 2.15 -8.74
N LEU A 70 -17.37 2.96 -9.12
CA LEU A 70 -16.63 2.78 -10.38
C LEU A 70 -15.94 1.40 -10.48
N LEU A 71 -15.39 0.91 -9.37
CA LEU A 71 -14.67 -0.36 -9.33
C LEU A 71 -15.58 -1.56 -9.01
N GLY A 72 -16.82 -1.33 -8.60
CA GLY A 72 -17.73 -2.36 -8.10
C GLY A 72 -17.19 -3.09 -6.86
N ARG A 73 -16.51 -2.37 -5.96
CA ARG A 73 -15.84 -2.95 -4.76
C ARG A 73 -16.31 -2.26 -3.49
N ASP A 74 -16.64 -3.05 -2.47
CA ASP A 74 -16.99 -2.53 -1.13
C ASP A 74 -15.80 -1.88 -0.43
N LEU A 75 -14.62 -2.48 -0.59
CA LEU A 75 -13.35 -2.02 -0.04
C LEU A 75 -12.35 -1.80 -1.17
N VAL A 76 -11.87 -0.57 -1.31
CA VAL A 76 -10.88 -0.19 -2.33
C VAL A 76 -9.54 0.00 -1.65
N ARG A 77 -8.66 -0.98 -1.86
CA ARG A 77 -7.36 -1.08 -1.21
C ARG A 77 -6.21 -0.79 -2.18
N VAL A 78 -5.29 0.09 -1.80
CA VAL A 78 -4.07 0.41 -2.57
C VAL A 78 -2.83 0.31 -1.70
N LYS A 79 -1.77 -0.29 -2.24
CA LYS A 79 -0.52 -0.53 -1.52
C LYS A 79 0.47 0.62 -1.71
N GLN A 80 1.21 0.94 -0.65
CA GLN A 80 2.36 1.84 -0.67
C GLN A 80 3.61 1.07 -0.23
N GLY A 81 4.64 1.04 -1.06
CA GLY A 81 5.95 0.50 -0.69
C GLY A 81 6.95 1.61 -0.37
N ILE A 82 7.53 1.60 0.83
CA ILE A 82 8.56 2.54 1.27
C ILE A 82 9.85 1.77 1.53
N MET A 83 10.88 2.01 0.73
CA MET A 83 12.22 1.47 1.00
C MET A 83 12.78 2.10 2.27
N LEU A 84 13.26 1.26 3.19
CA LEU A 84 13.81 1.69 4.46
C LEU A 84 15.34 1.81 4.36
N ASP A 85 15.88 2.94 4.80
CA ASP A 85 17.30 3.07 5.08
C ASP A 85 17.59 2.48 6.48
N LEU A 86 18.49 1.51 6.53
CA LEU A 86 18.91 0.86 7.78
C LEU A 86 20.31 1.32 8.17
N ASN A 87 20.56 1.43 9.46
CA ASN A 87 21.89 1.64 10.01
C ASN A 87 22.65 0.30 10.16
N GLU A 88 23.91 0.36 10.56
CA GLU A 88 24.78 -0.83 10.72
C GLU A 88 24.25 -1.85 11.74
N SER A 89 23.42 -1.42 12.68
CA SER A 89 22.78 -2.29 13.68
C SER A 89 21.44 -2.88 13.22
N GLY A 90 21.03 -2.63 11.97
CA GLY A 90 19.75 -3.09 11.43
C GLY A 90 18.53 -2.28 11.88
N GLY A 91 18.74 -1.18 12.62
CA GLY A 91 17.69 -0.23 12.98
C GLY A 91 17.44 0.83 11.89
N LEU A 92 16.45 1.70 12.08
CA LEU A 92 16.22 2.81 11.17
C LEU A 92 17.39 3.81 11.17
N ASP A 93 17.86 4.18 9.98
CA ASP A 93 18.82 5.26 9.82
C ASP A 93 18.09 6.62 9.89
N THR A 94 18.45 7.45 10.87
CA THR A 94 17.86 8.79 11.09
C THR A 94 18.80 9.92 10.67
N GLY A 95 19.90 9.59 9.98
CA GLY A 95 20.84 10.55 9.43
C GLY A 95 20.22 11.52 8.43
N ARG A 96 20.93 12.61 8.14
CA ARG A 96 20.48 13.64 7.18
C ARG A 96 20.21 13.01 5.81
N GLY A 97 18.97 13.14 5.33
CA GLY A 97 18.55 12.63 4.02
C GLY A 97 18.14 11.15 4.01
N ARG A 98 18.09 10.49 5.17
CA ARG A 98 17.67 9.10 5.30
C ARG A 98 16.19 8.97 5.61
N ASN A 99 15.58 7.91 5.13
CA ASN A 99 14.18 7.56 5.38
C ASN A 99 13.20 8.71 5.04
N VAL A 100 13.51 9.55 4.05
CA VAL A 100 12.68 10.71 3.68
C VAL A 100 11.24 10.32 3.37
N PRO A 101 10.94 9.24 2.61
CA PRO A 101 9.55 8.84 2.37
C PRO A 101 8.82 8.39 3.66
N LEU A 102 9.51 7.69 4.56
CA LEU A 102 8.96 7.34 5.87
C LEU A 102 8.71 8.58 6.74
N GLY A 103 9.63 9.56 6.70
CA GLY A 103 9.46 10.85 7.37
C GLY A 103 8.23 11.60 6.87
N ARG A 104 8.00 11.64 5.55
CA ARG A 104 6.79 12.25 4.94
C ARG A 104 5.51 11.54 5.37
N LEU A 105 5.51 10.20 5.36
CA LEU A 105 4.38 9.42 5.87
C LEU A 105 4.08 9.77 7.32
N ARG A 106 5.10 9.73 8.18
CA ARG A 106 4.97 10.03 9.61
C ARG A 106 4.50 11.46 9.83
N GLU A 107 4.99 12.42 9.06
CA GLU A 107 4.57 13.82 9.15
C GLU A 107 3.09 13.97 8.82
N ALA A 108 2.66 13.37 7.70
CA ALA A 108 1.27 13.42 7.25
C ALA A 108 0.27 12.88 8.27
N VAL A 109 0.67 11.90 9.08
CA VAL A 109 -0.18 11.27 10.11
C VAL A 109 0.12 11.72 11.54
N GLY A 110 0.97 12.74 11.72
CA GLY A 110 1.29 13.32 13.03
C GLY A 110 2.15 12.44 13.95
N LEU A 111 3.02 11.59 13.38
CA LEU A 111 3.91 10.67 14.09
C LEU A 111 5.41 10.99 13.91
N ASN A 112 5.73 12.20 13.43
CA ASN A 112 7.09 12.65 13.15
C ASN A 112 7.63 13.71 14.13
N THR A 113 7.14 13.71 15.37
CA THR A 113 7.58 14.67 16.39
C THR A 113 8.90 14.21 17.06
N PRO A 114 9.95 15.06 17.09
CA PRO A 114 11.19 14.75 17.83
C PRO A 114 10.92 14.44 19.30
N GLY A 115 11.60 13.41 19.82
CA GLY A 115 11.46 12.98 21.23
C GLY A 115 10.18 12.21 21.56
N LYS A 116 9.26 12.01 20.61
CA LYS A 116 8.09 11.15 20.81
C LYS A 116 8.39 9.71 20.38
N PRO A 117 7.95 8.69 21.15
CA PRO A 117 8.11 7.30 20.76
C PRO A 117 7.29 6.99 19.50
N PHE A 118 7.86 6.17 18.62
CA PHE A 118 7.22 5.71 17.40
C PHE A 118 7.48 4.21 17.23
N ASN A 119 6.45 3.48 16.83
CA ASN A 119 6.57 2.15 16.24
C ASN A 119 5.62 2.07 15.03
N PHE A 120 5.90 1.16 14.10
CA PHE A 120 5.12 1.07 12.85
C PHE A 120 3.64 0.77 13.09
N ARG A 121 3.27 -0.02 14.11
CA ARG A 121 1.86 -0.32 14.41
C ARG A 121 1.04 0.91 14.81
N MET A 122 1.68 2.01 15.19
CA MET A 122 0.99 3.29 15.44
C MET A 122 0.41 3.93 14.15
N LEU A 123 0.81 3.43 12.97
CA LEU A 123 0.27 3.87 11.67
C LEU A 123 -1.14 3.34 11.42
N THR A 124 -1.49 2.15 11.92
CA THR A 124 -2.79 1.53 11.68
C THR A 124 -3.94 2.45 12.11
N GLY A 125 -4.93 2.64 11.23
CA GLY A 125 -6.08 3.51 11.48
C GLY A 125 -5.81 5.01 11.31
N LYS A 126 -4.59 5.44 10.95
CA LYS A 126 -4.32 6.84 10.62
C LYS A 126 -4.91 7.21 9.27
N VAL A 127 -5.33 8.46 9.15
CA VAL A 127 -5.95 9.04 7.95
C VAL A 127 -5.02 10.08 7.35
N ALA A 128 -4.93 10.12 6.03
CA ALA A 128 -4.15 11.10 5.28
C ALA A 128 -4.72 11.27 3.86
N THR A 129 -4.24 12.29 3.15
CA THR A 129 -4.45 12.40 1.70
C THR A 129 -3.36 11.59 0.98
N VAL A 130 -3.76 10.66 0.12
CA VAL A 130 -2.85 9.84 -0.70
C VAL A 130 -2.95 10.23 -2.16
N LYS A 131 -1.78 10.37 -2.80
CA LYS A 131 -1.68 10.56 -4.25
C LYS A 131 -1.51 9.21 -4.93
N ILE A 132 -2.51 8.80 -5.70
CA ILE A 132 -2.47 7.60 -6.53
C ILE A 132 -1.85 7.92 -7.89
N VAL A 133 -0.90 7.07 -8.29
CA VAL A 133 -0.34 7.07 -9.65
C VAL A 133 -0.38 5.66 -10.23
N HIS A 134 -0.31 5.57 -11.54
CA HIS A 134 -0.22 4.30 -12.24
C HIS A 134 1.23 3.94 -12.54
N ARG A 135 1.61 2.72 -12.17
CA ARG A 135 2.86 2.09 -12.59
C ARG A 135 2.54 1.02 -13.62
N THR A 136 3.25 1.06 -14.74
CA THR A 136 3.20 0.00 -15.76
C THR A 136 4.29 -1.04 -15.50
N ASP A 137 3.95 -2.33 -15.67
CA ASP A 137 4.88 -3.47 -15.66
C ASP A 137 4.50 -4.40 -16.80
N GLY A 138 5.17 -4.26 -17.94
CA GLY A 138 4.68 -4.83 -19.20
C GLY A 138 3.32 -4.23 -19.57
N ASP A 139 2.34 -5.09 -19.84
CA ASP A 139 0.96 -4.70 -20.18
C ASP A 139 0.06 -4.46 -18.95
N ALA A 140 0.57 -4.74 -17.74
CA ALA A 140 -0.20 -4.57 -16.51
C ALA A 140 -0.06 -3.15 -15.96
N ILE A 141 -1.19 -2.57 -15.53
CA ILE A 141 -1.26 -1.27 -14.86
C ILE A 141 -1.62 -1.50 -13.39
N TYR A 142 -0.79 -0.95 -12.49
CA TYR A 142 -1.00 -1.00 -11.05
C TYR A 142 -1.21 0.40 -10.49
N ALA A 143 -2.23 0.57 -9.66
CA ALA A 143 -2.36 1.76 -8.83
C ALA A 143 -1.44 1.65 -7.62
N GLU A 144 -0.63 2.67 -7.37
CA GLU A 144 0.28 2.75 -6.23
C GLU A 144 0.21 4.13 -5.59
N VAL A 145 0.41 4.18 -4.27
CA VAL A 145 0.52 5.46 -3.56
C VAL A 145 1.90 6.05 -3.79
N LYS A 146 1.96 7.21 -4.45
CA LYS A 146 3.22 7.92 -4.75
C LYS A 146 3.65 8.88 -3.64
N ALA A 147 2.67 9.54 -3.04
CA ALA A 147 2.89 10.57 -2.03
C ALA A 147 1.76 10.57 -1.02
N VAL A 148 2.05 11.08 0.17
CA VAL A 148 1.10 11.22 1.26
C VAL A 148 1.26 12.64 1.81
N ALA A 149 0.14 13.28 2.13
CA ALA A 149 0.06 14.61 2.71
C ALA A 149 -0.91 14.62 3.91
N PRO A 150 -0.78 15.57 4.85
CA PRO A 150 -1.79 15.79 5.87
C PRO A 150 -3.18 15.95 5.24
N LEU A 151 -4.22 15.55 5.96
CA LEU A 151 -5.59 15.76 5.53
C LEU A 151 -5.84 17.27 5.33
N ALA A 152 -6.41 17.63 4.17
CA ALA A 152 -6.77 19.00 3.84
C ALA A 152 -7.98 19.51 4.66
#